data_AF-A0A4V2DW11-F1
#
_entry.id   AF-A0A4V2DW11-F1
#
_cell.length_a   1.000
_cell.length_b   1.000
_cell.length_c   1.000
_cell.angle_alpha   90.00
_cell.angle_beta   90.00
_cell.angle_gamma   90.00
#
_symmetry.space_group_name_H-M   'P 1'
#
loop_
_entity.id
_entity.type
_entity.pdbx_description
1 polymer ?
#
loop_
_entity_poly.entity_id
_entity_poly.type
_entity_poly.pdbx_seq_one_letter_code
_entity_poly.pdbx_strand_id
1 'polypeptide(L)'
;PGFESNIKSWVSQTGNTLVDVKQNDKEVTAVIEKAEQRPKDLSLQRSEKGTTLVLFSGELDKALAAFIIANGARAAGREVSIFCTFWGLNALKRPNPGKVKKTGIERLFGMMLPSGPENMPLSKMNMFGLGRLMMKMIMKQKNVDSLPTLIDKAIDNDIKLIACTMSMDVM
;
A
#
# COMPACT_ATOMS: atom_id res chain seq x y z
N PRO A 1 11.58 -7.79 -11.26
CA PRO A 1 10.72 -6.68 -11.76
C PRO A 1 10.69 -5.42 -10.86
N GLY A 2 10.79 -5.54 -9.52
CA GLY A 2 10.72 -4.37 -8.63
C GLY A 2 11.99 -3.52 -8.42
N PHE A 3 13.19 -4.05 -8.70
CA PHE A 3 14.45 -3.38 -8.34
C PHE A 3 14.74 -2.10 -9.13
N GLU A 4 14.39 -2.04 -10.42
CA GLU A 4 14.56 -0.84 -11.24
C GLU A 4 13.79 0.36 -10.65
N SER A 5 12.53 0.15 -10.23
CA SER A 5 11.71 1.19 -9.60
C SER A 5 12.31 1.67 -8.27
N ASN A 6 12.89 0.75 -7.50
CA ASN A 6 13.56 1.09 -6.24
C ASN A 6 14.80 1.95 -6.49
N ILE A 7 15.60 1.62 -7.51
CA ILE A 7 16.80 2.39 -7.89
C ILE A 7 16.41 3.81 -8.30
N LYS A 8 15.39 3.98 -9.16
CA LYS A 8 14.88 5.30 -9.55
C LYS A 8 14.42 6.13 -8.35
N SER A 9 13.70 5.50 -7.43
CA SER A 9 13.21 6.16 -6.21
C SER A 9 14.36 6.59 -5.29
N TRP A 10 15.35 5.73 -5.12
CA TRP A 10 16.54 6.02 -4.32
C TRP A 10 17.37 7.17 -4.90
N VAL A 11 17.59 7.18 -6.22
CA VAL A 11 18.29 8.27 -6.92
C VAL A 11 17.57 9.61 -6.69
N SER A 12 16.24 9.63 -6.83
CA SER A 12 15.44 10.84 -6.58
C SER A 12 15.53 11.32 -5.13
N GLN A 13 15.59 10.42 -4.15
CA GLN A 13 15.67 10.77 -2.73
C GLN A 13 17.07 11.26 -2.32
N THR A 14 18.11 10.66 -2.92
CA THR A 14 19.51 10.98 -2.60
C THR A 14 20.04 12.16 -3.42
N GLY A 15 19.28 12.62 -4.42
CA GLY A 15 19.65 13.71 -5.31
C GLY A 15 20.75 13.33 -6.32
N ASN A 16 21.07 12.04 -6.45
CA ASN A 16 21.99 11.53 -7.46
C ASN A 16 21.32 11.52 -8.85
N THR A 17 22.08 11.20 -9.89
CA THR A 17 21.56 11.07 -11.26
C THR A 17 21.67 9.61 -11.72
N LEU A 18 20.56 9.05 -12.19
CA LEU A 18 20.55 7.71 -12.79
C LEU A 18 21.00 7.84 -14.26
N VAL A 19 22.18 7.30 -14.58
CA VAL A 19 22.77 7.39 -15.93
C VAL A 19 22.28 6.24 -16.80
N ASP A 20 22.26 5.02 -16.25
CA ASP A 20 21.85 3.83 -17.01
C ASP A 20 21.30 2.75 -16.06
N VAL A 21 20.35 1.95 -16.56
CA VAL A 21 19.89 0.72 -15.89
C VAL A 21 19.71 -0.36 -16.94
N LYS A 22 20.47 -1.45 -16.77
CA LYS A 22 20.33 -2.67 -17.57
C LYS A 22 19.75 -3.76 -16.69
N GLN A 23 18.76 -4.47 -17.23
CA GLN A 23 18.18 -5.63 -16.58
C GLN A 23 18.31 -6.84 -17.47
N ASN A 24 18.89 -7.90 -16.90
CA ASN A 24 19.05 -9.22 -17.48
C ASN A 24 18.17 -10.19 -16.65
N ASP A 25 17.97 -11.42 -17.12
CA ASP A 25 17.12 -12.40 -16.40
C ASP A 25 17.60 -12.74 -14.97
N LYS A 26 18.86 -12.45 -14.63
CA LYS A 26 19.48 -12.78 -13.34
C LYS A 26 20.09 -11.59 -12.61
N GLU A 27 20.22 -10.43 -13.25
CA GLU A 27 20.99 -9.31 -12.71
C GLU A 27 20.38 -7.97 -13.12
N VAL A 28 20.43 -7.00 -12.21
CA VAL A 28 20.11 -5.59 -12.48
C VAL A 28 21.38 -4.78 -12.24
N THR A 29 21.92 -4.17 -13.29
CA THR A 29 23.09 -3.29 -13.22
C THR A 29 22.65 -1.85 -13.43
N ALA A 30 22.96 -0.96 -12.48
CA ALA A 30 22.67 0.46 -12.60
C ALA A 30 23.94 1.29 -12.49
N VAL A 31 24.08 2.27 -13.39
CA VAL A 31 25.14 3.28 -13.35
C VAL A 31 24.53 4.56 -12.79
N ILE A 32 25.06 5.00 -11.65
CA ILE A 32 24.57 6.18 -10.95
C ILE A 32 25.71 7.18 -10.86
N GLU A 33 25.48 8.38 -11.38
CA GLU A 33 26.36 9.51 -11.18
C GLU A 33 26.05 10.15 -9.83
N LYS A 34 27.08 10.20 -8.97
CA LYS A 34 27.00 10.85 -7.67
C LYS A 34 26.86 12.35 -7.89
N ALA A 35 25.84 12.97 -7.31
CA ALA A 35 25.72 14.42 -7.37
C ALA A 35 26.90 15.10 -6.66
N GLU A 36 27.35 16.23 -7.21
CA GLU A 36 28.32 17.08 -6.52
C GLU A 36 27.77 17.45 -5.14
N GLN A 37 28.46 17.01 -4.10
CA GLN A 37 28.17 17.41 -2.73
C GLN A 37 28.54 18.89 -2.58
N ARG A 38 27.64 19.80 -2.96
CA ARG A 38 27.57 21.04 -2.20
C ARG A 38 27.14 20.63 -0.79
N PRO A 39 27.77 21.14 0.27
CA PRO A 39 27.23 21.02 1.61
C PRO A 39 25.91 21.81 1.60
N LYS A 40 24.83 21.18 1.10
CA LYS A 40 23.49 21.54 1.50
C LYS A 40 23.51 21.29 2.98
N ASP A 41 23.45 22.38 3.74
CA ASP A 41 23.12 22.35 5.15
C ASP A 41 22.08 21.26 5.33
N LEU A 42 22.50 20.13 5.90
CA LEU A 42 21.68 18.94 6.13
C LEU A 42 20.77 19.29 7.31
N SER A 43 19.99 20.36 7.15
CA SER A 43 18.73 20.49 7.82
C SER A 43 17.89 19.34 7.30
N LEU A 44 18.03 18.18 7.95
CA LEU A 44 16.96 17.21 8.03
C LEU A 44 15.76 18.03 8.49
N GLN A 45 14.91 18.44 7.56
CA GLN A 45 13.57 18.88 7.90
C GLN A 45 12.87 17.64 8.41
N ARG A 46 13.13 17.32 9.67
CA ARG A 46 12.41 16.33 10.43
C ARG A 46 11.00 16.91 10.52
N SER A 47 10.13 16.49 9.62
CA SER A 47 8.69 16.62 9.82
C SER A 47 8.39 15.79 11.06
N GLU A 48 8.49 16.41 12.24
CA GLU A 48 8.21 15.80 13.55
C GLU A 48 6.77 15.26 13.63
N LYS A 49 5.96 15.51 12.60
CA LYS A 49 4.53 15.22 12.55
C LYS A 49 4.16 14.16 11.51
N GLY A 50 5.11 13.46 10.87
CA GLY A 50 4.79 12.35 9.97
C GLY A 50 4.14 11.15 10.70
N THR A 51 3.23 10.43 10.04
CA THR A 51 2.69 9.13 10.48
C THR A 51 2.82 8.12 9.36
N THR A 52 3.57 7.04 9.60
CA THR A 52 3.68 5.93 8.67
C THR A 52 3.03 4.69 9.25
N LEU A 53 2.15 4.05 8.49
CA LEU A 53 1.48 2.81 8.84
C LEU A 53 1.94 1.71 7.88
N VAL A 54 2.27 0.54 8.41
CA VAL A 54 2.54 -0.66 7.59
C VAL A 54 1.30 -1.55 7.64
N LEU A 55 0.58 -1.63 6.52
CA LEU A 55 -0.56 -2.52 6.37
C LEU A 55 -0.08 -3.85 5.77
N PHE A 56 0.30 -4.76 6.65
CA PHE A 56 0.66 -6.15 6.30
C PHE A 56 -0.56 -7.07 6.25
N SER A 57 -1.50 -6.84 7.18
CA SER A 57 -2.65 -7.71 7.43
C SER A 57 -3.72 -7.60 6.34
N GLY A 58 -4.34 -8.73 6.00
CA GLY A 58 -5.37 -8.86 4.97
C GLY A 58 -6.79 -8.94 5.51
N GLU A 59 -6.99 -8.63 6.78
CA GLU A 59 -8.28 -8.71 7.46
C GLU A 59 -8.99 -7.34 7.50
N LEU A 60 -10.31 -7.34 7.30
CA LEU A 60 -11.15 -6.16 7.15
C LEU A 60 -11.05 -5.23 8.35
N ASP A 61 -11.14 -5.76 9.58
CA ASP A 61 -11.11 -4.99 10.82
C ASP A 61 -9.75 -4.31 11.06
N LYS A 62 -8.64 -4.96 10.70
CA LYS A 62 -7.30 -4.38 10.79
C LYS A 62 -7.08 -3.30 9.73
N ALA A 63 -7.58 -3.51 8.52
CA ALA A 63 -7.56 -2.50 7.47
C ALA A 63 -8.41 -1.28 7.87
N LEU A 64 -9.64 -1.49 8.38
CA LEU A 64 -10.49 -0.42 8.90
C LEU A 64 -9.76 0.40 9.97
N ALA A 65 -9.15 -0.26 10.96
CA ALA A 65 -8.39 0.42 12.00
C ALA A 65 -7.24 1.27 11.42
N ALA A 66 -6.48 0.72 10.46
CA ALA A 66 -5.39 1.45 9.81
C ALA A 66 -5.89 2.72 9.08
N PHE A 67 -6.96 2.62 8.29
CA PHE A 67 -7.50 3.77 7.55
C PHE A 67 -8.21 4.79 8.45
N ILE A 68 -8.84 4.37 9.55
CA ILE A 68 -9.40 5.29 10.56
C ILE A 68 -8.27 6.09 11.23
N ILE A 69 -7.20 5.41 11.65
CA ILE A 69 -6.03 6.07 12.26
C ILE A 69 -5.37 7.01 11.25
N ALA A 70 -5.21 6.59 9.99
CA ALA A 70 -4.59 7.39 8.95
C ALA A 70 -5.38 8.67 8.66
N ASN A 71 -6.69 8.56 8.43
CA ASN A 71 -7.56 9.72 8.19
C ASN A 71 -7.61 10.63 9.42
N GLY A 72 -7.68 10.08 10.64
CA GLY A 72 -7.63 10.88 11.87
C GLY A 72 -6.31 11.63 12.05
N ALA A 73 -5.17 10.97 11.79
CA ALA A 73 -3.86 11.61 11.82
C ALA A 73 -3.77 12.73 10.76
N ARG A 74 -4.28 12.49 9.56
CA ARG A 74 -4.29 13.49 8.48
C ARG A 74 -5.16 14.70 8.81
N ALA A 75 -6.33 14.47 9.40
CA ALA A 75 -7.21 15.52 9.91
C ALA A 75 -6.55 16.34 11.04
N ALA A 76 -5.66 15.73 11.84
CA ALA A 76 -4.84 16.41 12.83
C ALA A 76 -3.64 17.17 12.24
N GLY A 77 -3.57 17.34 10.91
CA GLY A 77 -2.51 18.09 10.23
C GLY A 77 -1.18 17.34 10.07
N ARG A 78 -1.19 16.00 10.20
CA ARG A 78 -0.01 15.16 10.00
C ARG A 78 0.15 14.75 8.55
N GLU A 79 1.38 14.64 8.08
CA GLU A 79 1.66 13.95 6.82
C GLU A 79 1.54 12.44 7.04
N VAL A 80 0.72 11.76 6.25
CA VAL A 80 0.44 10.34 6.47
C VAL A 80 0.81 9.52 5.24
N SER A 81 1.43 8.37 5.48
CA SER A 81 1.66 7.35 4.47
C SER A 81 1.26 5.97 4.96
N ILE A 82 0.68 5.15 4.08
CA ILE A 82 0.34 3.76 4.35
C ILE A 82 1.11 2.89 3.36
N PHE A 83 2.02 2.06 3.88
CA PHE A 83 2.74 1.05 3.10
C PHE A 83 1.98 -0.28 3.16
N CYS A 84 1.33 -0.63 2.06
CA CYS A 84 0.59 -1.87 1.88
C CYS A 84 1.52 -2.96 1.34
N THR A 85 1.62 -4.07 2.09
CA THR A 85 2.50 -5.19 1.76
C THR A 85 1.80 -6.50 2.08
N PHE A 86 2.24 -7.61 1.46
CA PHE A 86 1.61 -8.93 1.60
C PHE A 86 0.08 -8.85 1.47
N TRP A 87 -0.66 -9.46 2.40
CA TRP A 87 -2.11 -9.54 2.38
C TRP A 87 -2.81 -8.18 2.46
N GLY A 88 -2.13 -7.15 2.97
CA GLY A 88 -2.62 -5.78 3.00
C GLY A 88 -2.84 -5.18 1.61
N LEU A 89 -2.19 -5.71 0.57
CA LEU A 89 -2.46 -5.34 -0.82
C LEU A 89 -3.91 -5.65 -1.24
N ASN A 90 -4.60 -6.57 -0.57
CA ASN A 90 -6.01 -6.86 -0.85
C ASN A 90 -6.93 -5.66 -0.58
N ALA A 91 -6.53 -4.74 0.31
CA ALA A 91 -7.27 -3.50 0.55
C ALA A 91 -7.24 -2.55 -0.67
N LEU A 92 -6.19 -2.63 -1.50
CA LEU A 92 -6.01 -1.78 -2.69
C LEU A 92 -6.54 -2.41 -3.99
N LYS A 93 -7.11 -3.62 -3.91
CA LYS A 93 -7.65 -4.31 -5.10
C LYS A 93 -8.89 -3.61 -5.61
N ARG A 94 -8.87 -3.24 -6.89
CA ARG A 94 -10.03 -2.67 -7.57
C ARG A 94 -11.07 -3.77 -7.83
N PRO A 95 -12.38 -3.49 -7.68
CA PRO A 95 -13.44 -4.47 -7.92
C PRO A 95 -13.49 -5.01 -9.36
N ASN A 96 -13.11 -4.18 -10.33
CA ASN A 96 -13.04 -4.55 -11.73
C ASN A 96 -11.59 -4.38 -12.23
N PRO A 97 -10.68 -5.30 -11.89
CA PRO A 97 -9.32 -5.25 -12.39
C PRO A 97 -9.34 -5.54 -13.90
N GLY A 98 -8.56 -4.80 -14.68
CA GLY A 98 -8.39 -5.09 -16.10
C GLY A 98 -7.85 -6.51 -16.34
N LYS A 99 -7.91 -6.99 -17.59
CA LYS A 99 -7.38 -8.31 -17.95
C LYS A 99 -5.86 -8.33 -17.79
N VAL A 100 -5.36 -8.89 -16.69
CA VAL A 100 -3.92 -9.14 -16.48
C VAL A 100 -3.62 -10.59 -16.85
N LYS A 101 -2.55 -10.82 -17.62
CA LYS A 101 -2.06 -12.17 -17.94
C LYS A 101 -1.37 -12.74 -16.68
N LYS A 102 -2.03 -13.67 -15.99
CA LYS A 102 -1.46 -14.42 -14.85
C LYS A 102 -1.14 -15.86 -15.27
N THR A 103 -0.04 -16.42 -14.80
CA THR A 103 0.41 -17.78 -15.15
C THR A 103 0.21 -18.77 -14.01
N GLY A 104 -0.28 -19.98 -14.32
CA GLY A 104 -0.37 -21.14 -13.40
C GLY A 104 -0.85 -20.82 -11.98
N ILE A 105 0.12 -20.78 -11.04
CA ILE A 105 -0.08 -20.57 -9.60
C ILE A 105 -0.58 -19.16 -9.27
N GLU A 106 -0.13 -18.12 -9.96
CA GLU A 106 -0.59 -16.73 -9.76
C GLU A 106 -2.09 -16.59 -10.04
N ARG A 107 -2.60 -17.34 -11.03
CA ARG A 107 -4.04 -17.37 -11.34
C ARG A 107 -4.82 -18.06 -10.24
N LEU A 108 -4.27 -19.12 -9.64
CA LEU A 108 -4.89 -19.82 -8.51
C LEU A 108 -4.92 -18.93 -7.26
N PHE A 109 -3.81 -18.28 -6.91
CA PHE A 109 -3.77 -17.29 -5.83
C PHE A 109 -4.74 -16.14 -6.08
N GLY A 110 -4.80 -15.63 -7.32
CA GLY A 110 -5.75 -14.59 -7.70
C GLY A 110 -7.22 -14.96 -7.46
N MET A 111 -7.58 -16.24 -7.62
CA MET A 111 -8.94 -16.73 -7.36
C MET A 111 -9.22 -16.98 -5.87
N MET A 112 -8.21 -17.34 -5.07
CA MET A 112 -8.37 -17.60 -3.63
C MET A 112 -8.33 -16.32 -2.78
N LEU A 113 -7.65 -15.28 -3.26
CA LEU A 113 -7.56 -14.00 -2.57
C LEU A 113 -8.88 -13.20 -2.66
N PRO A 114 -9.17 -12.33 -1.69
CA PRO A 114 -10.30 -11.42 -1.78
C PRO A 114 -10.29 -10.61 -3.09
N SER A 115 -11.46 -10.50 -3.72
CA SER A 115 -11.64 -9.74 -4.96
C SER A 115 -11.65 -8.22 -4.76
N GLY A 116 -11.65 -7.75 -3.51
CA GLY A 116 -11.60 -6.34 -3.16
C GLY A 116 -11.67 -6.09 -1.66
N PRO A 117 -11.53 -4.82 -1.23
CA PRO A 117 -11.54 -4.43 0.19
C PRO A 117 -12.80 -4.85 0.94
N GLU A 118 -13.96 -4.83 0.28
CA GLU A 118 -15.23 -5.28 0.89
C GLU A 118 -15.29 -6.77 1.20
N ASN A 119 -14.45 -7.56 0.51
CA ASN A 119 -14.46 -9.02 0.59
C ASN A 119 -13.36 -9.57 1.50
N MET A 120 -12.63 -8.70 2.20
CA MET A 120 -11.61 -9.12 3.17
C MET A 120 -12.26 -9.85 4.36
N PRO A 121 -11.67 -10.94 4.87
CA PRO A 121 -12.20 -11.66 6.02
C PRO A 121 -12.03 -10.87 7.32
N LEU A 122 -12.77 -11.20 8.38
CA LEU A 122 -12.48 -10.68 9.72
C LEU A 122 -11.31 -11.44 10.37
N SER A 123 -10.51 -10.74 11.18
CA SER A 123 -9.40 -11.33 11.93
C SER A 123 -9.86 -12.34 12.98
N LYS A 124 -11.05 -12.12 13.53
CA LYS A 124 -11.72 -13.02 14.48
C LYS A 124 -13.19 -13.14 14.12
N MET A 125 -13.78 -14.29 14.46
CA MET A 125 -15.22 -14.55 14.27
C MET A 125 -15.69 -14.43 12.80
N ASN A 126 -14.84 -14.74 11.81
CA ASN A 126 -15.23 -14.64 10.40
C ASN A 126 -16.41 -15.58 10.05
N MET A 127 -16.53 -16.76 10.68
CA MET A 127 -17.66 -17.70 10.53
C MET A 127 -18.08 -17.92 9.07
N PHE A 128 -17.14 -18.34 8.21
CA PHE A 128 -17.36 -18.50 6.76
C PHE A 128 -17.90 -17.25 6.04
N GLY A 129 -17.62 -16.06 6.58
CA GLY A 129 -18.05 -14.76 6.05
C GLY A 129 -19.31 -14.19 6.70
N LEU A 130 -20.02 -14.94 7.56
CA LEU A 130 -21.18 -14.42 8.28
C LEU A 130 -20.80 -13.28 9.23
N GLY A 131 -19.69 -13.42 9.95
CA GLY A 131 -19.23 -12.38 10.88
C GLY A 131 -18.95 -11.06 10.17
N ARG A 132 -18.37 -11.12 8.97
CA ARG A 132 -18.12 -9.94 8.13
C ARG A 132 -19.43 -9.23 7.77
N LEU A 133 -20.46 -9.98 7.38
CA LEU A 133 -21.78 -9.41 7.04
C LEU A 133 -22.43 -8.74 8.25
N MET A 134 -22.38 -9.39 9.42
CA MET A 134 -22.89 -8.81 10.66
C MET A 134 -22.15 -7.53 11.03
N MET A 135 -20.82 -7.51 10.94
CA MET A 135 -20.02 -6.32 11.20
C MET A 135 -20.38 -5.16 10.25
N LYS A 136 -20.49 -5.42 8.93
CA LYS A 136 -20.92 -4.41 7.96
C LYS A 136 -22.31 -3.85 8.27
N MET A 137 -23.24 -4.71 8.70
CA MET A 137 -24.59 -4.29 9.09
C MET A 137 -24.56 -3.36 10.31
N ILE A 138 -23.81 -3.71 11.36
CA ILE A 138 -23.66 -2.88 12.55
C ILE A 138 -22.98 -1.54 12.22
N MET A 139 -21.92 -1.56 11.40
CA MET A 139 -21.23 -0.35 10.95
C MET A 139 -22.21 0.60 10.24
N LYS A 140 -23.03 0.08 9.32
CA LYS A 140 -24.05 0.87 8.61
C LYS A 140 -25.08 1.46 9.57
N GLN A 141 -25.54 0.70 10.56
CA GLN A 141 -26.48 1.21 11.58
C GLN A 141 -25.88 2.31 12.46
N LYS A 142 -24.58 2.20 12.76
CA LYS A 142 -23.83 3.18 13.55
C LYS A 142 -23.25 4.32 12.72
N ASN A 143 -23.59 4.39 11.43
CA ASN A 143 -23.10 5.39 10.49
C ASN A 143 -21.56 5.46 10.43
N VAL A 144 -20.91 4.29 10.53
CA VAL A 144 -19.47 4.13 10.37
C VAL A 144 -19.17 3.90 8.89
N ASP A 145 -18.23 4.65 8.34
CA ASP A 145 -17.80 4.53 6.95
C ASP A 145 -17.31 3.11 6.63
N SER A 146 -17.58 2.68 5.39
CA SER A 146 -17.04 1.43 4.86
C SER A 146 -15.53 1.54 4.58
N LEU A 147 -14.83 0.40 4.48
CA LEU A 147 -13.41 0.40 4.11
C LEU A 147 -13.15 1.11 2.76
N PRO A 148 -13.90 0.84 1.66
CA PRO A 148 -13.76 1.60 0.42
C PRO A 148 -13.89 3.11 0.62
N THR A 149 -14.92 3.55 1.36
CA THR A 149 -15.14 4.98 1.65
C THR A 149 -13.97 5.60 2.42
N LEU A 150 -13.38 4.87 3.36
CA LEU A 150 -12.22 5.34 4.11
C LEU A 150 -10.94 5.40 3.25
N ILE A 151 -10.80 4.49 2.28
CA ILE A 151 -9.72 4.52 1.29
C ILE A 151 -9.89 5.74 0.37
N ASP A 152 -11.09 5.98 -0.14
CA ASP A 152 -11.39 7.13 -1.00
C ASP A 152 -11.11 8.44 -0.25
N LYS A 153 -11.58 8.57 1.00
CA LYS A 153 -11.24 9.71 1.88
C LYS A 153 -9.74 9.85 2.12
N ALA A 154 -9.01 8.75 2.25
CA ALA A 154 -7.56 8.81 2.42
C ALA A 154 -6.89 9.39 1.17
N ILE A 155 -7.34 8.98 -0.03
CA ILE A 155 -6.86 9.50 -1.31
C ILE A 155 -7.20 10.99 -1.44
N ASP A 156 -8.45 11.37 -1.18
CA ASP A 156 -8.93 12.76 -1.23
C ASP A 156 -8.18 13.68 -0.26
N ASN A 157 -7.71 13.13 0.86
CA ASN A 157 -6.92 13.85 1.87
C ASN A 157 -5.40 13.79 1.62
N ASP A 158 -4.92 13.42 0.43
CA ASP A 158 -3.48 13.33 0.11
C ASP A 158 -2.68 12.36 1.01
N ILE A 159 -3.31 11.31 1.53
CA ILE A 159 -2.58 10.24 2.23
C ILE A 159 -1.81 9.42 1.19
N LYS A 160 -0.50 9.26 1.39
CA LYS A 160 0.37 8.54 0.45
C LYS A 160 0.17 7.03 0.60
N LEU A 161 -0.52 6.39 -0.34
CA LEU A 161 -0.68 4.93 -0.40
C LEU A 161 0.45 4.32 -1.23
N ILE A 162 1.24 3.43 -0.63
CA ILE A 162 2.42 2.82 -1.25
C ILE A 162 2.20 1.31 -1.32
N ALA A 163 2.31 0.73 -2.52
CA ALA A 163 2.21 -0.72 -2.72
C ALA A 163 3.59 -1.37 -2.80
N CYS A 164 3.80 -2.43 -2.02
CA CYS A 164 5.03 -3.23 -2.07
C CYS A 164 5.13 -4.00 -3.40
N THR A 165 6.08 -3.60 -4.26
CA THR A 165 6.32 -4.22 -5.58
C THR A 165 6.67 -5.70 -5.47
N MET A 166 7.52 -6.06 -4.51
CA MET A 166 7.86 -7.47 -4.26
C MET A 166 6.64 -8.32 -3.89
N SER A 167 5.73 -7.79 -3.06
CA SER A 167 4.52 -8.53 -2.70
C SER A 167 3.54 -8.63 -3.87
N MET A 168 3.48 -7.63 -4.76
CA MET A 168 2.69 -7.71 -5.99
C MET A 168 3.22 -8.76 -6.96
N ASP A 169 4.55 -8.90 -7.08
CA ASP A 169 5.17 -9.91 -7.94
C ASP A 169 4.92 -11.35 -7.45
N VAL A 170 4.64 -11.53 -6.16
CA VAL A 170 4.43 -12.85 -5.54
C VAL A 170 2.95 -13.29 -5.52
N MET A 171 1.97 -12.39 -5.65
CA MET A 171 0.52 -12.67 -5.49
C MET A 171 -0.38 -12.20 -6.66
#